data_AF-A0A6P8JLE3-F1
#
_entry.id   AF-A0A6P8JLE3-F1
#
_cell.length_a   1.000
_cell.length_b   1.000
_cell.length_c   1.000
_cell.angle_alpha   90.00
_cell.angle_beta   90.00
_cell.angle_gamma   90.00
#
_symmetry.space_group_name_H-M   'P 1'
#
loop_
_entity.id
_entity.type
_entity.pdbx_description
1 polymer ?
#
loop_
_entity_poly.entity_id
_entity_poly.type
_entity_poly.pdbx_seq_one_letter_code
_entity_poly.pdbx_strand_id
1 'polypeptide(L)'
;MSALSSKLLLKRMPCSLEELAQLIRECKLILPRSLNTYGRKRVLLEYSDPEEAAKALEQLQVLSESLDKPLCISVFGPRPTSGAPSASSKSTQTKAAGNGGAVSGLPDIDKQLGLIDTIYVDGARPDPNNDPEELFNEVTEANTVPGKSKKSRKSKRLAMQPYSYVIAVDFEATCWENQAPPHWREAEIIEFPAVLVNLKTGKIESEFHQYILPIESPRLSTYCTELTGIQQKTVDSGIPLQTAITMFNEWLRHEVRTRNLTLPKSNKSNILGNCAFVTWTDWDFGICLAKECNRKGIRKPPYFNQWIDVRAIYRSWYKYRPCNFTDALSHVGLAFEGRAHSGIDDAKNLGALMCKMMRDGALFSITKDLTPYQQLNPNIAL
;
A
#
# COMPACT_ATOMS: atom_id res chain seq x y z
N MET A 1 -22.00 8.55 35.29
CA MET A 1 -22.53 7.58 34.32
C MET A 1 -22.29 8.12 32.93
N SER A 2 -21.53 7.42 32.10
CA SER A 2 -21.25 7.83 30.71
C SER A 2 -22.56 7.95 29.94
N ALA A 3 -22.74 9.02 29.17
CA ALA A 3 -23.87 9.12 28.25
C ALA A 3 -23.79 7.96 27.25
N LEU A 4 -24.75 7.04 27.36
CA LEU A 4 -24.86 5.85 26.54
C LEU A 4 -25.35 6.28 25.15
N SER A 5 -24.46 6.35 24.15
CA SER A 5 -24.83 6.68 22.77
C SER A 5 -24.93 5.42 21.92
N SER A 6 -25.99 5.32 21.12
CA SER A 6 -26.17 4.27 20.11
C SER A 6 -25.43 4.57 18.79
N LYS A 7 -24.64 5.64 18.73
CA LYS A 7 -23.95 6.09 17.51
C LYS A 7 -22.45 6.01 17.66
N LEU A 8 -21.79 5.48 16.64
CA LEU A 8 -20.33 5.48 16.49
C LEU A 8 -19.93 6.34 15.30
N LEU A 9 -18.81 7.04 15.42
CA LEU A 9 -18.21 7.83 14.35
C LEU A 9 -16.87 7.22 13.94
N LEU A 10 -16.79 6.78 12.68
CA LEU A 10 -15.55 6.46 12.00
C LEU A 10 -14.95 7.75 11.43
N LYS A 11 -13.81 8.20 11.98
CA LYS A 11 -13.20 9.50 11.68
C LYS A 11 -12.31 9.51 10.43
N ARG A 12 -11.86 8.33 9.97
CA ARG A 12 -11.02 8.15 8.78
C ARG A 12 -11.49 6.93 8.02
N MET A 13 -12.29 7.17 7.01
CA MET A 13 -12.86 6.16 6.12
C MET A 13 -11.76 5.56 5.22
N PRO A 14 -11.40 4.26 5.39
CA PRO A 14 -10.30 3.63 4.66
C PRO A 14 -10.70 3.13 3.26
N CYS A 15 -12.00 3.09 2.97
CA CYS A 15 -12.64 2.47 1.80
C CYS A 15 -13.94 3.23 1.46
N SER A 16 -14.64 2.93 0.36
CA SER A 16 -15.97 3.52 0.06
C SER A 16 -17.05 3.12 1.08
N LEU A 17 -18.23 3.77 1.05
CA LEU A 17 -19.31 3.49 2.01
C LEU A 17 -19.88 2.09 1.77
N GLU A 18 -20.03 1.72 0.50
CA GLU A 18 -20.43 0.39 0.03
C GLU A 18 -19.40 -0.67 0.44
N GLU A 19 -18.11 -0.34 0.33
CA GLU A 19 -17.01 -1.23 0.73
C GLU A 19 -16.98 -1.47 2.24
N LEU A 20 -17.23 -0.44 3.05
CA LEU A 20 -17.37 -0.58 4.51
C LEU A 20 -18.58 -1.45 4.87
N ALA A 21 -19.72 -1.25 4.19
CA ALA A 21 -20.91 -2.07 4.40
C ALA A 21 -20.66 -3.55 4.06
N GLN A 22 -19.88 -3.82 3.01
CA GLN A 22 -19.50 -5.17 2.61
C GLN A 22 -18.55 -5.82 3.63
N LEU A 23 -17.54 -5.09 4.11
CA LEU A 23 -16.60 -5.57 5.13
C LEU A 23 -17.33 -5.98 6.42
N ILE A 24 -18.28 -5.16 6.90
CA ILE A 24 -19.09 -5.47 8.10
C ILE A 24 -19.83 -6.80 7.93
N ARG A 25 -20.39 -7.07 6.74
CA ARG A 25 -21.08 -8.33 6.44
C ARG A 25 -20.13 -9.53 6.36
N GLU A 26 -19.01 -9.39 5.66
CA GLU A 26 -18.04 -10.48 5.44
C GLU A 26 -17.35 -10.90 6.73
N CYS A 27 -16.97 -9.93 7.58
CA CYS A 27 -16.39 -10.17 8.89
C CYS A 27 -17.44 -10.59 9.95
N LYS A 28 -18.71 -10.75 9.57
CA LYS A 28 -19.83 -11.10 10.47
C LYS A 28 -19.93 -10.23 11.72
N LEU A 29 -19.66 -8.93 11.55
CA LEU A 29 -19.78 -7.96 12.64
C LEU A 29 -21.25 -7.61 12.90
N ILE A 30 -21.52 -7.00 14.06
CA ILE A 30 -22.83 -6.43 14.36
C ILE A 30 -23.19 -5.37 13.29
N LEU A 31 -24.31 -5.59 12.61
CA LEU A 31 -24.77 -4.75 11.51
C LEU A 31 -25.40 -3.47 12.06
N PRO A 32 -24.94 -2.28 11.63
CA PRO A 32 -25.60 -1.05 12.00
C PRO A 32 -26.96 -0.95 11.31
N ARG A 33 -27.94 -0.33 11.99
CA ARG A 33 -29.25 0.02 11.40
C ARG A 33 -29.12 1.02 10.26
N SER A 34 -28.18 1.96 10.39
CA SER A 34 -27.90 2.94 9.36
C SER A 34 -26.39 3.18 9.24
N LEU A 35 -25.94 3.39 8.00
CA LEU A 35 -24.56 3.69 7.65
C LEU A 35 -24.55 4.92 6.74
N ASN A 36 -24.19 6.08 7.30
CA ASN A 36 -24.30 7.36 6.60
C ASN A 36 -22.97 8.10 6.56
N THR A 37 -22.69 8.81 5.47
CA THR A 37 -21.53 9.71 5.41
C THR A 37 -21.71 10.87 6.39
N TYR A 38 -20.61 11.31 7.02
CA TYR A 38 -20.63 12.36 8.03
C TYR A 38 -19.54 13.41 7.78
N GLY A 39 -19.71 14.21 6.73
CA GLY A 39 -18.66 15.11 6.25
C GLY A 39 -17.55 14.35 5.49
N ARG A 40 -16.38 14.98 5.32
CA ARG A 40 -15.32 14.45 4.45
C ARG A 40 -14.61 13.23 5.08
N LYS A 41 -14.67 12.08 4.41
CA LYS A 41 -14.03 10.80 4.80
C LYS A 41 -14.40 10.30 6.20
N ARG A 42 -15.66 10.49 6.61
CA ARG A 42 -16.18 10.05 7.90
C ARG A 42 -17.52 9.35 7.71
N VAL A 43 -17.80 8.38 8.56
CA VAL A 43 -19.04 7.59 8.51
C VAL A 43 -19.64 7.52 9.91
N LEU A 44 -20.95 7.74 9.98
CA LEU A 44 -21.75 7.56 11.17
C LEU A 44 -22.44 6.19 11.11
N LEU A 45 -22.21 5.37 12.12
CA LEU A 45 -22.85 4.07 12.33
C LEU A 45 -23.87 4.22 13.44
N GLU A 46 -25.11 3.82 13.19
CA GLU A 46 -26.20 3.87 14.17
C GLU A 46 -26.69 2.46 14.47
N TYR A 47 -26.73 2.11 15.76
CA TYR A 47 -27.15 0.80 16.27
C TYR A 47 -28.50 0.90 16.99
N SER A 48 -29.10 -0.23 17.38
CA SER A 48 -30.40 -0.25 18.05
C SER A 48 -30.41 0.50 19.36
N ASP A 49 -29.35 0.32 20.12
CA ASP A 49 -29.19 0.82 21.47
C ASP A 49 -27.70 0.97 21.82
N PRO A 50 -27.38 1.64 22.94
CA PRO A 50 -26.00 1.85 23.33
C PRO A 50 -25.23 0.58 23.72
N GLU A 51 -25.90 -0.50 24.12
CA GLU A 51 -25.26 -1.76 24.46
C GLU A 51 -24.78 -2.47 23.19
N GLU A 52 -25.62 -2.51 22.15
CA GLU A 52 -25.26 -2.98 20.82
C GLU A 52 -24.13 -2.14 20.21
N ALA A 53 -24.17 -0.82 20.36
CA ALA A 53 -23.10 0.07 19.91
C ALA A 53 -21.77 -0.18 20.65
N ALA A 54 -21.80 -0.49 21.95
CA ALA A 54 -20.60 -0.82 22.72
C ALA A 54 -19.98 -2.15 22.27
N LYS A 55 -20.80 -3.19 22.09
CA LYS A 55 -20.36 -4.50 21.55
C LYS A 55 -19.81 -4.36 20.14
N ALA A 56 -20.46 -3.57 19.29
CA ALA A 56 -19.99 -3.31 17.94
C ALA A 56 -18.66 -2.53 17.92
N LEU A 57 -18.48 -1.61 18.86
CA LEU A 57 -17.21 -0.88 19.03
C LEU A 57 -16.07 -1.83 19.38
N GLU A 58 -16.26 -2.76 20.32
CA GLU A 58 -15.27 -3.78 20.68
C GLU A 58 -14.89 -4.66 19.48
N GLN A 59 -15.89 -5.16 18.73
CA GLN A 59 -15.63 -5.97 17.53
C GLN A 59 -14.86 -5.21 16.45
N LEU A 60 -15.21 -3.93 16.24
CA LEU A 60 -14.51 -3.07 15.28
C LEU A 60 -13.10 -2.70 15.74
N GLN A 61 -12.85 -2.61 17.05
CA GLN A 61 -11.52 -2.42 17.62
C GLN A 61 -10.65 -3.67 17.46
N VAL A 62 -11.18 -4.86 17.71
CA VAL A 62 -10.48 -6.13 17.45
C VAL A 62 -10.16 -6.27 15.96
N LEU A 63 -11.11 -5.95 15.07
CA LEU A 63 -10.84 -5.92 13.63
C LEU A 63 -9.72 -4.91 13.30
N SER A 64 -9.72 -3.75 13.95
CA SER A 64 -8.70 -2.72 13.75
C SER A 64 -7.27 -3.20 14.06
N GLU A 65 -7.09 -4.14 14.99
CA GLU A 65 -5.77 -4.73 15.32
C GLU A 65 -5.26 -5.67 14.22
N SER A 66 -6.17 -6.25 13.42
CA SER A 66 -5.84 -7.19 12.34
C SER A 66 -5.60 -6.53 10.97
N LEU A 67 -5.82 -5.22 10.86
CA LEU A 67 -5.70 -4.43 9.62
C LEU A 67 -4.40 -3.63 9.59
N ASP A 68 -3.78 -3.52 8.41
CA ASP A 68 -2.55 -2.72 8.20
C ASP A 68 -2.69 -1.23 8.61
N LYS A 69 -3.92 -0.71 8.72
CA LYS A 69 -4.23 0.64 9.22
C LYS A 69 -5.40 0.58 10.20
N PRO A 70 -5.25 1.13 11.42
CA PRO A 70 -6.29 1.05 12.43
C PRO A 70 -7.51 1.90 12.07
N LEU A 71 -8.70 1.39 12.41
CA LEU A 71 -9.97 2.08 12.28
C LEU A 71 -10.10 3.13 13.39
N CYS A 72 -10.11 4.41 13.03
CA CYS A 72 -10.32 5.50 13.99
C CYS A 72 -11.82 5.64 14.33
N ILE A 73 -12.32 4.83 15.28
CA ILE A 73 -13.73 4.81 15.68
C ILE A 73 -13.89 5.37 17.10
N SER A 74 -14.95 6.16 17.33
CA SER A 74 -15.28 6.65 18.67
C SER A 74 -16.79 6.80 18.85
N VAL A 75 -17.26 6.72 20.08
CA VAL A 75 -18.64 7.05 20.43
C VAL A 75 -18.99 8.48 19.97
N PHE A 76 -20.14 8.63 19.32
CA PHE A 76 -20.62 9.89 18.78
C PHE A 76 -21.81 10.40 19.58
N GLY A 77 -21.66 11.52 20.27
CA GLY A 77 -22.72 12.08 21.11
C GLY A 77 -22.21 13.14 22.09
N PRO A 78 -23.11 13.75 22.88
CA PRO A 78 -22.74 14.77 23.86
C PRO A 78 -21.75 14.20 24.89
N ARG A 79 -20.59 14.85 25.02
CA ARG A 79 -19.60 14.51 26.05
C ARG A 79 -20.17 14.82 27.43
N PRO A 80 -19.91 14.00 28.46
CA PRO A 80 -20.18 14.40 29.83
C PRO A 80 -19.35 15.65 30.15
N THR A 81 -20.00 16.71 30.59
CA THR A 81 -19.36 17.93 31.07
C THR A 81 -18.64 17.65 32.39
N SER A 82 -17.34 17.37 32.35
CA SER A 82 -16.47 17.54 33.51
C SER A 82 -16.08 19.02 33.58
N GLY A 83 -16.50 19.71 34.64
CA GLY A 83 -16.39 21.16 34.79
C GLY A 83 -14.96 21.71 34.71
N ALA A 84 -14.74 22.59 33.74
CA ALA A 84 -13.79 23.70 33.78
C ALA A 84 -14.27 24.74 32.75
N PRO A 85 -14.33 26.05 33.06
CA PRO A 85 -14.97 27.02 32.17
C PRO A 85 -14.03 27.36 31.01
N SER A 86 -14.44 27.12 29.77
CA SER A 86 -13.83 27.76 28.59
C SER A 86 -14.78 28.80 28.03
N ALA A 87 -14.32 30.04 28.01
CA ALA A 87 -15.04 31.22 27.55
C ALA A 87 -15.67 31.03 26.17
N SER A 88 -16.96 31.35 26.09
CA SER A 88 -17.70 31.50 24.84
C SER A 88 -17.33 32.81 24.16
N SER A 89 -16.94 32.75 22.89
CA SER A 89 -16.93 33.93 22.02
C SER A 89 -17.70 33.60 20.75
N LYS A 90 -19.00 33.93 20.75
CA LYS A 90 -19.79 34.19 19.54
C LYS A 90 -19.55 35.65 19.13
N SER A 91 -19.31 35.90 17.85
CA SER A 91 -19.50 37.22 17.19
C SER A 91 -19.38 36.98 15.67
N THR A 92 -20.46 36.99 14.90
CA THR A 92 -21.23 38.14 14.34
C THR A 92 -20.51 38.84 13.18
N GLN A 93 -21.16 38.79 12.02
CA GLN A 93 -20.82 39.53 10.80
C GLN A 93 -21.09 41.04 10.97
N THR A 94 -20.21 41.89 10.44
CA THR A 94 -20.54 43.26 9.98
C THR A 94 -19.57 43.74 8.90
N LYS A 95 -20.10 44.48 7.92
CA LYS A 95 -19.38 45.21 6.85
C LYS A 95 -19.10 46.67 7.28
N ALA A 96 -17.97 47.22 6.81
CA ALA A 96 -17.82 48.47 6.01
C ALA A 96 -16.66 49.44 6.38
N ALA A 97 -15.80 49.69 5.37
CA ALA A 97 -15.12 50.93 4.91
C ALA A 97 -14.25 51.87 5.79
N GLY A 98 -13.04 52.19 5.29
CA GLY A 98 -12.53 53.59 5.24
C GLY A 98 -11.09 53.94 5.68
N ASN A 99 -10.14 53.94 4.73
CA ASN A 99 -8.91 54.76 4.54
C ASN A 99 -7.81 55.03 5.61
N GLY A 100 -6.55 54.78 5.21
CA GLY A 100 -5.46 55.78 5.25
C GLY A 100 -4.10 55.36 5.88
N GLY A 101 -3.01 55.42 5.09
CA GLY A 101 -1.63 55.67 5.59
C GLY A 101 -0.59 54.54 5.44
N ALA A 102 0.52 54.83 4.77
CA ALA A 102 1.55 53.91 4.28
C ALA A 102 2.71 53.58 5.24
N VAL A 103 3.43 52.46 5.01
CA VAL A 103 4.88 52.38 4.64
C VAL A 103 5.51 50.99 4.97
N SER A 104 6.16 50.42 3.93
CA SER A 104 7.29 49.46 3.85
C SER A 104 7.22 48.01 4.38
N GLY A 105 7.49 47.05 3.48
CA GLY A 105 8.22 45.80 3.81
C GLY A 105 7.81 44.50 3.09
N LEU A 106 8.25 44.29 1.84
CA LEU A 106 8.56 43.00 1.14
C LEU A 106 7.47 41.87 1.01
N PRO A 107 7.58 40.96 0.01
CA PRO A 107 6.41 40.46 -0.74
C PRO A 107 5.82 39.11 -0.30
N ASP A 108 4.49 39.06 -0.34
CA ASP A 108 3.64 38.07 -1.01
C ASP A 108 3.98 36.57 -0.87
N ILE A 109 3.46 35.93 0.18
CA ILE A 109 3.28 34.47 0.21
C ILE A 109 1.95 34.14 0.90
N ASP A 110 0.84 34.33 0.20
CA ASP A 110 -0.39 33.61 0.52
C ASP A 110 -1.21 33.28 -0.74
N LYS A 111 -0.60 32.45 -1.58
CA LYS A 111 -1.28 31.65 -2.61
C LYS A 111 -0.55 30.33 -2.78
N GLN A 112 -0.79 29.37 -1.88
CA GLN A 112 -0.77 27.92 -2.19
C GLN A 112 -1.16 27.08 -0.97
N LEU A 113 -2.41 27.18 -0.52
CA LEU A 113 -3.07 26.13 0.26
C LEU A 113 -4.25 25.59 -0.54
N GLY A 114 -3.93 25.03 -1.71
CA GLY A 114 -4.90 24.45 -2.63
C GLY A 114 -4.22 23.57 -3.65
N LEU A 115 -3.58 22.47 -3.21
CA LEU A 115 -3.08 21.38 -4.08
C LEU A 115 -2.70 20.14 -3.25
N ILE A 116 -3.68 19.51 -2.58
CA ILE A 116 -3.58 18.10 -2.12
C ILE A 116 -4.79 17.27 -2.61
N ASP A 117 -5.55 17.76 -3.59
CA ASP A 117 -6.68 17.06 -4.18
C ASP A 117 -6.55 16.95 -5.71
N THR A 118 -5.44 16.44 -6.26
CA THR A 118 -5.40 16.01 -7.66
C THR A 118 -4.27 15.02 -7.97
N ILE A 119 -4.41 13.76 -7.55
CA ILE A 119 -3.90 12.63 -8.36
C ILE A 119 -4.89 11.45 -8.23
N TYR A 120 -6.11 11.70 -8.68
CA TYR A 120 -6.95 10.69 -9.31
C TYR A 120 -7.29 11.28 -10.68
N VAL A 121 -6.56 10.84 -11.70
CA VAL A 121 -7.01 10.97 -13.08
C VAL A 121 -7.34 9.57 -13.51
N ASP A 122 -8.63 9.34 -13.76
CA ASP A 122 -9.11 8.15 -14.45
C ASP A 122 -8.28 7.95 -15.71
N GLY A 123 -7.59 6.81 -15.78
CA GLY A 123 -6.98 6.35 -17.01
C GLY A 123 -8.04 6.36 -18.11
N ALA A 124 -7.71 7.01 -19.21
CA ALA A 124 -8.52 7.12 -20.41
C ALA A 124 -9.19 5.78 -20.74
N ARG A 125 -10.52 5.83 -20.81
CA ARG A 125 -11.34 4.75 -21.39
C ARG A 125 -10.96 4.64 -22.87
N PRO A 126 -10.78 3.42 -23.42
CA PRO A 126 -10.86 3.25 -24.87
C PRO A 126 -12.26 3.65 -25.34
N ASP A 127 -12.30 4.38 -26.46
CA ASP A 127 -13.49 4.79 -27.19
C ASP A 127 -14.42 3.58 -27.46
N PRO A 128 -15.72 3.62 -27.11
CA PRO A 128 -16.67 2.54 -27.41
C PRO A 128 -17.02 2.41 -28.91
N ASN A 129 -16.53 3.29 -29.79
CA ASN A 129 -16.81 3.23 -31.23
C ASN A 129 -15.82 2.39 -32.06
N ASN A 130 -15.02 1.53 -31.43
CA ASN A 130 -14.13 0.60 -32.15
C ASN A 130 -14.44 -0.86 -31.78
N ASP A 131 -15.73 -1.17 -31.74
CA ASP A 131 -16.26 -2.53 -31.77
C ASP A 131 -16.15 -3.05 -33.22
N PRO A 132 -15.37 -4.10 -33.51
CA PRO A 132 -15.59 -4.85 -34.74
C PRO A 132 -16.84 -5.69 -34.53
N GLU A 133 -17.97 -5.20 -35.05
CA GLU A 133 -19.12 -6.04 -35.35
C GLU A 133 -18.66 -7.25 -36.18
N GLU A 134 -18.66 -8.44 -35.58
CA GLU A 134 -18.84 -9.67 -36.35
C GLU A 134 -20.29 -10.12 -36.21
N LEU A 135 -21.01 -9.92 -37.32
CA LEU A 135 -22.28 -10.51 -37.71
C LEU A 135 -22.48 -11.93 -37.14
N PHE A 136 -23.47 -12.07 -36.27
CA PHE A 136 -24.18 -13.34 -36.13
C PHE A 136 -25.37 -13.34 -37.09
N ASN A 137 -25.18 -13.93 -38.27
CA ASN A 137 -26.28 -14.42 -39.09
C ASN A 137 -26.82 -15.71 -38.46
N GLU A 138 -28.10 -15.71 -38.11
CA GLU A 138 -28.88 -16.93 -37.94
C GLU A 138 -28.99 -17.65 -39.28
N VAL A 139 -28.34 -18.82 -39.40
CA VAL A 139 -28.86 -19.92 -40.23
C VAL A 139 -28.60 -21.23 -39.49
N THR A 140 -29.69 -21.97 -39.36
CA THR A 140 -29.85 -23.35 -38.91
C THR A 140 -28.83 -24.31 -39.52
N GLU A 141 -28.21 -25.16 -38.69
CA GLU A 141 -28.19 -26.62 -38.78
C GLU A 141 -26.99 -27.23 -38.03
N ALA A 142 -27.23 -28.42 -37.49
CA ALA A 142 -26.38 -29.15 -36.57
C ALA A 142 -24.95 -29.35 -37.09
N ASN A 143 -23.95 -28.94 -36.30
CA ASN A 143 -22.63 -29.57 -36.32
C ASN A 143 -21.91 -29.40 -34.99
N THR A 144 -21.42 -30.53 -34.48
CA THR A 144 -20.76 -30.71 -33.19
C THR A 144 -19.39 -30.04 -33.20
N VAL A 145 -19.16 -29.04 -32.35
CA VAL A 145 -17.83 -28.41 -32.17
C VAL A 145 -17.22 -28.90 -30.84
N PRO A 146 -15.97 -29.42 -30.83
CA PRO A 146 -15.37 -29.93 -29.61
C PRO A 146 -14.96 -28.77 -28.68
N GLY A 147 -15.35 -28.88 -27.41
CA GLY A 147 -15.01 -27.91 -26.38
C GLY A 147 -13.50 -27.69 -26.25
N LYS A 148 -13.01 -26.49 -26.57
CA LYS A 148 -11.62 -26.11 -26.33
C LYS A 148 -11.34 -26.15 -24.83
N SER A 149 -10.46 -27.06 -24.44
CA SER A 149 -10.11 -27.37 -23.05
C SER A 149 -9.52 -26.16 -22.31
N LYS A 150 -9.89 -25.98 -21.04
CA LYS A 150 -9.32 -24.98 -20.10
C LYS A 150 -7.78 -24.95 -20.09
N LYS A 151 -7.12 -26.07 -20.46
CA LYS A 151 -5.66 -26.20 -20.59
C LYS A 151 -5.05 -25.29 -21.67
N SER A 152 -5.72 -25.11 -22.82
CA SER A 152 -5.22 -24.25 -23.92
C SER A 152 -5.14 -22.77 -23.51
N ARG A 153 -6.16 -22.28 -22.80
CA ARG A 153 -6.24 -20.87 -22.37
C ARG A 153 -5.22 -20.54 -21.27
N LYS A 154 -4.95 -21.49 -20.36
CA LYS A 154 -3.92 -21.36 -19.32
C LYS A 154 -2.51 -21.30 -19.93
N SER A 155 -2.23 -22.17 -20.90
CA SER A 155 -0.94 -22.20 -21.61
C SER A 155 -0.67 -20.92 -22.41
N LYS A 156 -1.68 -20.34 -23.06
CA LYS A 156 -1.54 -19.05 -23.77
C LYS A 156 -1.23 -17.89 -22.83
N ARG A 157 -1.84 -17.85 -21.64
CA ARG A 157 -1.60 -16.76 -20.66
C ARG A 157 -0.24 -16.84 -19.99
N LEU A 158 0.27 -18.05 -19.71
CA LEU A 158 1.65 -18.25 -19.25
C LEU A 158 2.68 -17.75 -20.28
N ALA A 159 2.40 -17.93 -21.57
CA ALA A 159 3.24 -17.40 -22.65
C ALA A 159 3.19 -15.86 -22.79
N MET A 160 2.20 -15.20 -22.17
CA MET A 160 2.03 -13.74 -22.18
C MET A 160 2.60 -13.04 -20.94
N GLN A 161 3.15 -13.77 -19.97
CA GLN A 161 3.72 -13.17 -18.77
C GLN A 161 5.04 -12.47 -19.11
N PRO A 162 5.15 -11.13 -19.01
CA PRO A 162 6.37 -10.41 -19.38
C PRO A 162 7.56 -10.73 -18.45
N TYR A 163 7.30 -10.99 -17.16
CA TYR A 163 8.36 -11.20 -16.18
C TYR A 163 8.63 -12.68 -15.96
N SER A 164 9.88 -13.09 -16.15
CA SER A 164 10.37 -14.41 -15.75
C SER A 164 10.94 -14.42 -14.33
N TYR A 165 11.34 -13.24 -13.83
CA TYR A 165 11.88 -13.04 -12.50
C TYR A 165 11.17 -11.89 -11.79
N VAL A 166 11.17 -11.93 -10.46
CA VAL A 166 10.80 -10.78 -9.62
C VAL A 166 11.82 -10.61 -8.51
N ILE A 167 11.99 -9.39 -8.04
CA ILE A 167 12.75 -9.09 -6.82
C ILE A 167 11.74 -8.59 -5.79
N ALA A 168 11.41 -9.46 -4.84
CA ALA A 168 10.50 -9.14 -3.73
C ALA A 168 11.26 -8.38 -2.64
N VAL A 169 10.69 -7.27 -2.18
CA VAL A 169 11.26 -6.41 -1.14
C VAL A 169 10.17 -6.11 -0.12
N ASP A 170 10.52 -6.15 1.17
CA ASP A 170 9.66 -5.75 2.28
C ASP A 170 10.53 -5.09 3.35
N PHE A 171 10.38 -3.79 3.56
CA PHE A 171 11.17 -3.07 4.57
C PHE A 171 10.52 -3.17 5.93
N GLU A 172 11.32 -3.47 6.96
CA GLU A 172 10.93 -3.12 8.32
C GLU A 172 11.42 -1.71 8.65
N ALA A 173 10.62 -0.97 9.40
CA ALA A 173 10.96 0.38 9.83
C ALA A 173 10.65 0.62 11.31
N THR A 174 11.29 1.63 11.89
CA THR A 174 10.95 2.12 13.22
C THR A 174 9.46 2.46 13.32
N CYS A 175 8.81 1.97 14.37
CA CYS A 175 7.38 2.16 14.61
C CYS A 175 7.06 2.31 16.10
N TRP A 176 5.85 2.78 16.43
CA TRP A 176 5.43 3.11 17.80
C TRP A 176 3.96 2.77 18.00
N GLU A 177 3.61 2.34 19.21
CA GLU A 177 2.24 2.03 19.61
C GLU A 177 1.41 3.29 19.90
N ASN A 178 0.15 3.30 19.48
CA ASN A 178 -0.91 4.21 19.95
C ASN A 178 -0.62 5.73 19.97
N GLN A 179 0.37 6.21 19.20
CA GLN A 179 0.64 7.62 19.01
C GLN A 179 0.81 7.87 17.52
N ALA A 180 0.08 8.86 16.97
CA ALA A 180 0.63 9.54 15.81
C ALA A 180 2.00 10.03 16.27
N PRO A 181 3.10 9.63 15.61
CA PRO A 181 4.40 10.13 15.97
C PRO A 181 4.31 11.66 16.05
N PRO A 182 4.98 12.31 17.00
CA PRO A 182 5.14 13.76 16.93
C PRO A 182 5.55 14.14 15.51
N HIS A 183 5.14 15.31 15.00
CA HIS A 183 5.34 15.65 13.58
C HIS A 183 6.81 15.54 13.10
N TRP A 184 7.76 15.57 14.03
CA TRP A 184 9.20 15.41 13.82
C TRP A 184 9.68 13.95 13.72
N ARG A 185 8.87 12.97 14.13
CA ARG A 185 9.25 11.56 14.23
C ARG A 185 8.73 10.80 13.01
N GLU A 186 9.59 10.57 12.04
CA GLU A 186 9.28 9.75 10.87
C GLU A 186 9.92 8.35 10.99
N ALA A 187 9.36 7.39 10.26
CA ALA A 187 9.91 6.04 10.20
C ALA A 187 11.27 6.03 9.47
N GLU A 188 12.17 5.17 9.95
CA GLU A 188 13.46 4.86 9.34
C GLU A 188 13.53 3.36 9.09
N ILE A 189 14.00 2.95 7.92
CA ILE A 189 14.25 1.55 7.57
C ILE A 189 15.25 0.98 8.58
N ILE A 190 14.93 -0.19 9.12
CA ILE A 190 15.77 -0.97 10.06
C ILE A 190 16.11 -2.37 9.53
N GLU A 191 15.40 -2.84 8.51
CA GLU A 191 15.72 -4.05 7.75
C GLU A 191 15.53 -3.80 6.26
N PHE A 192 16.53 -4.17 5.45
CA PHE A 192 16.52 -4.08 4.00
C PHE A 192 16.78 -5.46 3.39
N PRO A 193 15.73 -6.23 3.13
CA PRO A 193 15.80 -7.49 2.41
C PRO A 193 15.42 -7.33 0.93
N ALA A 194 15.93 -8.22 0.10
CA ALA A 194 15.44 -8.45 -1.25
C ALA A 194 15.65 -9.89 -1.67
N VAL A 195 14.64 -10.48 -2.31
CA VAL A 195 14.65 -11.89 -2.72
C VAL A 195 14.40 -11.98 -4.22
N LEU A 196 15.38 -12.47 -4.97
CA LEU A 196 15.25 -12.73 -6.41
C LEU A 196 14.59 -14.10 -6.61
N VAL A 197 13.42 -14.10 -7.24
CA VAL A 197 12.63 -15.32 -7.47
C VAL A 197 12.46 -15.57 -8.96
N ASN A 198 12.79 -16.79 -9.39
CA ASN A 198 12.47 -17.29 -10.70
C ASN A 198 11.02 -17.75 -10.74
N LEU A 199 10.16 -17.00 -11.42
CA LEU A 199 8.73 -17.29 -11.41
C LEU A 199 8.39 -18.63 -12.07
N LYS A 200 9.17 -19.06 -13.08
CA LYS A 200 8.94 -20.31 -13.81
C LYS A 200 9.21 -21.53 -12.95
N THR A 201 10.33 -21.54 -12.23
CA THR A 201 10.74 -22.66 -11.37
C THR A 201 10.14 -22.56 -9.96
N GLY A 202 9.81 -21.35 -9.52
CA GLY A 202 9.43 -21.05 -8.15
C GLY A 202 10.59 -21.03 -7.16
N LYS A 203 11.84 -21.00 -7.64
CA LYS A 203 13.03 -21.00 -6.79
C LYS A 203 13.46 -19.59 -6.45
N ILE A 204 13.93 -19.42 -5.21
CA ILE A 204 14.73 -18.28 -4.80
C ILE A 204 16.14 -18.50 -5.35
N GLU A 205 16.63 -17.55 -6.13
CA GLU A 205 17.90 -17.64 -6.86
C GLU A 205 19.02 -16.83 -6.21
N SER A 206 18.67 -15.82 -5.41
CA SER A 206 19.59 -14.96 -4.69
C SER A 206 18.84 -14.14 -3.63
N GLU A 207 19.53 -13.79 -2.55
CA GLU A 207 19.01 -12.98 -1.46
C GLU A 207 20.01 -11.86 -1.14
N PHE A 208 19.49 -10.67 -0.89
CA PHE A 208 20.20 -9.57 -0.25
C PHE A 208 19.51 -9.30 1.08
N HIS A 209 20.28 -9.13 2.16
CA HIS A 209 19.70 -8.87 3.47
C HIS A 209 20.65 -8.04 4.32
N GLN A 210 20.14 -6.95 4.88
CA GLN A 210 20.94 -6.06 5.71
C GLN A 210 20.09 -5.38 6.77
N TYR A 211 20.57 -5.37 8.02
CA TYR A 211 20.02 -4.51 9.06
C TYR A 211 20.61 -3.11 8.98
N ILE A 212 19.75 -2.12 9.23
CA ILE A 212 20.06 -0.70 9.08
C ILE A 212 20.10 -0.04 10.45
N LEU A 213 21.10 0.83 10.66
CA LEU A 213 21.19 1.68 11.85
C LEU A 213 20.32 2.94 11.65
N PRO A 214 19.22 3.11 12.40
CA PRO A 214 18.45 4.35 12.41
C PRO A 214 19.25 5.46 13.11
N ILE A 215 19.22 6.68 12.57
CA ILE A 215 20.02 7.82 13.05
C ILE A 215 19.13 8.89 13.67
N GLU A 216 17.91 9.09 13.14
CA GLU A 216 16.96 10.09 13.65
C GLU A 216 16.25 9.59 14.92
N SER A 217 15.94 8.29 14.99
CA SER A 217 15.35 7.57 16.12
C SER A 217 16.11 6.28 16.40
N PRO A 218 17.34 6.36 16.95
CA PRO A 218 18.24 5.21 17.10
C PRO A 218 17.73 4.15 18.08
N ARG A 219 16.85 4.52 19.01
CA ARG A 219 16.25 3.58 19.97
C ARG A 219 14.91 3.06 19.47
N LEU A 220 14.84 1.75 19.25
CA LEU A 220 13.60 1.05 18.92
C LEU A 220 12.63 1.14 20.09
N SER A 221 11.35 1.31 19.77
CA SER A 221 10.29 1.16 20.77
C SER A 221 10.08 -0.31 21.11
N THR A 222 9.53 -0.59 22.30
CA THR A 222 9.13 -1.95 22.68
C THR A 222 8.19 -2.57 21.64
N TYR A 223 7.19 -1.81 21.19
CA TYR A 223 6.27 -2.21 20.14
C TYR A 223 6.98 -2.59 18.84
N CYS A 224 7.97 -1.80 18.41
CA CYS A 224 8.73 -2.10 17.20
C CYS A 224 9.53 -3.40 17.31
N THR A 225 10.19 -3.62 18.45
CA THR A 225 10.93 -4.87 18.69
C THR A 225 10.00 -6.08 18.82
N GLU A 226 8.82 -5.93 19.45
CA GLU A 226 7.84 -7.02 19.56
C GLU A 226 7.19 -7.33 18.21
N LEU A 227 6.84 -6.31 17.43
CA LEU A 227 6.26 -6.47 16.10
C LEU A 227 7.27 -7.11 15.15
N THR A 228 8.45 -6.52 14.98
CA THR A 228 9.42 -6.94 13.95
C THR A 228 10.37 -8.06 14.40
N GLY A 229 10.49 -8.29 15.71
CA GLY A 229 11.47 -9.22 16.28
C GLY A 229 12.91 -8.70 16.26
N ILE A 230 13.14 -7.51 15.70
CA ILE A 230 14.47 -6.90 15.60
C ILE A 230 14.86 -6.32 16.96
N GLN A 231 15.95 -6.84 17.52
CA GLN A 231 16.50 -6.38 18.78
C GLN A 231 17.33 -5.12 18.61
N GLN A 232 17.39 -4.27 19.64
CA GLN A 232 18.20 -3.05 19.64
C GLN A 232 19.66 -3.32 19.24
N LYS A 233 20.27 -4.38 19.78
CA LYS A 233 21.66 -4.76 19.45
C LYS A 233 21.89 -5.04 17.95
N THR A 234 20.84 -5.47 17.25
CA THR A 234 20.88 -5.79 15.82
C THR A 234 20.97 -4.51 14.99
N VAL A 235 20.14 -3.51 15.30
CA VAL A 235 20.20 -2.20 14.61
C VAL A 235 21.42 -1.39 15.03
N ASP A 236 21.88 -1.51 16.29
CA ASP A 236 23.11 -0.88 16.76
C ASP A 236 24.34 -1.37 15.98
N SER A 237 24.32 -2.63 15.55
CA SER A 237 25.35 -3.25 14.70
C SER A 237 25.03 -3.14 13.20
N GLY A 238 23.91 -2.50 12.85
CA GLY A 238 23.48 -2.29 11.48
C GLY A 238 24.34 -1.27 10.75
N ILE A 239 24.15 -1.15 9.43
CA ILE A 239 24.89 -0.20 8.60
C ILE A 239 24.01 1.01 8.24
N PRO A 240 24.59 2.16 7.87
CA PRO A 240 23.80 3.29 7.37
C PRO A 240 23.02 2.93 6.09
N LEU A 241 21.81 3.47 5.93
CA LEU A 241 20.95 3.22 4.75
C LEU A 241 21.68 3.47 3.42
N GLN A 242 22.47 4.56 3.34
CA GLN A 242 23.25 4.88 2.13
C GLN A 242 24.24 3.76 1.77
N THR A 243 24.87 3.14 2.77
CA THR A 243 25.79 2.01 2.58
C THR A 243 25.03 0.77 2.11
N ALA A 244 23.88 0.48 2.70
CA ALA A 244 23.03 -0.63 2.27
C ALA A 244 22.54 -0.46 0.83
N ILE A 245 22.15 0.74 0.41
CA ILE A 245 21.80 1.04 -0.97
C ILE A 245 22.98 0.79 -1.92
N THR A 246 24.21 1.15 -1.52
CA THR A 246 25.41 0.86 -2.32
C THR A 246 25.67 -0.64 -2.43
N MET A 247 25.57 -1.38 -1.33
CA MET A 247 25.72 -2.84 -1.36
C MET A 247 24.63 -3.52 -2.19
N PHE A 248 23.39 -3.03 -2.08
CA PHE A 248 22.27 -3.47 -2.90
C PHE A 248 22.50 -3.21 -4.39
N ASN A 249 23.07 -2.06 -4.76
CA ASN A 249 23.44 -1.77 -6.15
C ASN A 249 24.43 -2.81 -6.69
N GLU A 250 25.45 -3.17 -5.92
CA GLU A 250 26.45 -4.17 -6.33
C GLU A 250 25.84 -5.57 -6.47
N TRP A 251 25.00 -5.97 -5.50
CA TRP A 251 24.25 -7.22 -5.59
C TRP A 251 23.35 -7.24 -6.85
N LEU A 252 22.55 -6.20 -7.05
CA LEU A 252 21.64 -6.11 -8.20
C LEU A 252 22.40 -6.12 -9.53
N ARG A 253 23.53 -5.42 -9.62
CA ARG A 253 24.43 -5.43 -10.78
C ARG A 253 24.93 -6.83 -11.10
N HIS A 254 25.38 -7.55 -10.08
CA HIS A 254 25.84 -8.92 -10.23
C HIS A 254 24.71 -9.80 -10.76
N GLU A 255 23.54 -9.76 -10.12
CA GLU A 255 22.39 -10.59 -10.52
C GLU A 255 21.88 -10.29 -11.94
N VAL A 256 21.78 -9.00 -12.29
CA VAL A 256 21.39 -8.53 -13.63
C VAL A 256 22.33 -9.07 -14.70
N ARG A 257 23.65 -9.02 -14.47
CA ARG A 257 24.65 -9.51 -15.42
C ARG A 257 24.66 -11.03 -15.49
N THR A 258 24.73 -11.71 -14.34
CA THR A 258 24.85 -13.18 -14.25
C THR A 258 23.65 -13.91 -14.87
N ARG A 259 22.45 -13.34 -14.75
CA ARG A 259 21.19 -13.98 -15.20
C ARG A 259 20.57 -13.33 -16.44
N ASN A 260 21.27 -12.36 -17.06
CA ASN A 260 20.77 -11.59 -18.20
C ASN A 260 19.38 -10.99 -17.93
N LEU A 261 19.23 -10.36 -16.76
CA LEU A 261 17.98 -9.73 -16.37
C LEU A 261 17.89 -8.34 -16.99
N THR A 262 16.69 -7.94 -17.38
CA THR A 262 16.38 -6.59 -17.85
C THR A 262 15.29 -6.04 -16.97
N LEU A 263 15.56 -4.95 -16.27
CA LEU A 263 14.55 -4.22 -15.51
C LEU A 263 13.69 -3.34 -16.43
N PRO A 264 12.51 -2.90 -15.98
CA PRO A 264 11.66 -2.04 -16.75
C PRO A 264 12.36 -0.73 -17.11
N LYS A 265 12.07 -0.21 -18.31
CA LYS A 265 12.66 1.00 -18.89
C LYS A 265 14.20 1.05 -18.89
N SER A 266 14.89 -0.09 -18.79
CA SER A 266 16.35 -0.12 -18.97
C SER A 266 16.77 -0.25 -20.44
N ASN A 267 15.88 -0.75 -21.31
CA ASN A 267 16.16 -0.95 -22.73
C ASN A 267 15.01 -0.44 -23.62
N LYS A 268 15.31 0.33 -24.66
CA LYS A 268 14.30 0.83 -25.62
C LYS A 268 13.60 -0.29 -26.39
N SER A 269 14.32 -1.36 -26.73
CA SER A 269 13.74 -2.48 -27.49
C SER A 269 12.91 -3.42 -26.62
N ASN A 270 13.11 -3.39 -25.30
CA ASN A 270 12.32 -4.14 -24.33
C ASN A 270 12.04 -3.28 -23.10
N ILE A 271 11.03 -2.41 -23.23
CA ILE A 271 10.63 -1.45 -22.18
C ILE A 271 10.09 -2.16 -20.93
N LEU A 272 9.47 -3.34 -21.08
CA LEU A 272 8.96 -4.08 -19.93
C LEU A 272 10.09 -4.77 -19.16
N GLY A 273 11.11 -5.26 -19.87
CA GLY A 273 12.14 -6.11 -19.29
C GLY A 273 11.65 -7.55 -19.07
N ASN A 274 12.39 -8.31 -18.26
CA ASN A 274 12.05 -9.69 -17.87
C ASN A 274 12.08 -9.90 -16.34
N CYS A 275 12.44 -8.86 -15.58
CA CYS A 275 12.52 -8.85 -14.14
C CYS A 275 11.91 -7.54 -13.61
N ALA A 276 11.16 -7.59 -12.51
CA ALA A 276 10.57 -6.40 -11.89
C ALA A 276 10.67 -6.44 -10.36
N PHE A 277 10.72 -5.27 -9.73
CA PHE A 277 10.55 -5.14 -8.30
C PHE A 277 9.10 -5.33 -7.90
N VAL A 278 8.88 -5.98 -6.76
CA VAL A 278 7.54 -6.24 -6.22
C VAL A 278 7.53 -5.97 -4.72
N THR A 279 6.46 -5.36 -4.24
CA THR A 279 6.20 -5.07 -2.82
C THR A 279 4.74 -5.40 -2.53
N TRP A 280 4.39 -5.67 -1.27
CA TRP A 280 2.99 -5.96 -0.94
C TRP A 280 2.11 -4.73 -1.18
N THR A 281 2.60 -3.53 -0.87
CA THR A 281 1.91 -2.26 -1.10
C THR A 281 2.86 -1.17 -1.60
N ASP A 282 2.33 0.02 -1.89
CA ASP A 282 3.13 1.21 -2.26
C ASP A 282 4.02 1.76 -1.12
N TRP A 283 3.89 1.24 0.11
CA TRP A 283 4.53 1.83 1.28
C TRP A 283 6.06 1.80 1.21
N ASP A 284 6.67 0.67 0.83
CA ASP A 284 8.12 0.47 0.84
C ASP A 284 8.87 1.51 -0.01
N PHE A 285 8.61 1.53 -1.31
CA PHE A 285 9.33 2.42 -2.23
C PHE A 285 8.70 3.80 -2.37
N GLY A 286 7.38 3.89 -2.27
CA GLY A 286 6.62 5.12 -2.51
C GLY A 286 6.51 6.01 -1.28
N ILE A 287 6.67 5.46 -0.08
CA ILE A 287 6.56 6.21 1.17
C ILE A 287 7.84 6.10 1.99
N CYS A 288 8.20 4.91 2.46
CA CYS A 288 9.28 4.68 3.42
C CYS A 288 10.64 5.12 2.87
N LEU A 289 11.12 4.43 1.83
CA LEU A 289 12.40 4.73 1.19
C LEU A 289 12.44 6.16 0.61
N ALA A 290 11.35 6.59 -0.03
CA ALA A 290 11.29 7.91 -0.66
C ALA A 290 11.43 9.04 0.36
N LYS A 291 10.67 8.98 1.47
CA LYS A 291 10.75 9.99 2.52
C LYS A 291 12.10 9.99 3.20
N GLU A 292 12.61 8.81 3.58
CA GLU A 292 13.89 8.70 4.28
C GLU A 292 15.04 9.18 3.41
N CYS A 293 15.05 8.81 2.12
CA CYS A 293 16.05 9.34 1.19
C CYS A 293 16.00 10.86 1.11
N ASN A 294 14.81 11.45 1.03
CA ASN A 294 14.65 12.90 0.95
C ASN A 294 15.19 13.60 2.22
N ARG A 295 14.79 13.15 3.42
CA ARG A 295 15.24 13.75 4.68
C ARG A 295 16.74 13.63 4.89
N LYS A 296 17.33 12.49 4.53
CA LYS A 296 18.77 12.21 4.71
C LYS A 296 19.66 12.70 3.58
N GLY A 297 19.10 13.35 2.55
CA GLY A 297 19.86 13.80 1.37
C GLY A 297 20.45 12.65 0.55
N ILE A 298 19.87 11.45 0.65
CA ILE A 298 20.30 10.25 -0.08
C ILE A 298 19.64 10.25 -1.45
N ARG A 299 20.42 10.04 -2.52
CA ARG A 299 19.85 9.88 -3.85
C ARG A 299 19.18 8.52 -3.97
N LYS A 300 17.85 8.48 -3.96
CA LYS A 300 17.06 7.26 -4.22
C LYS A 300 17.39 6.70 -5.61
N PRO A 301 17.83 5.44 -5.73
CA PRO A 301 18.12 4.82 -7.02
C PRO A 301 16.90 4.80 -7.96
N PRO A 302 17.04 5.16 -9.25
CA PRO A 302 15.91 5.28 -10.17
C PRO A 302 15.11 4.00 -10.40
N TYR A 303 15.73 2.83 -10.29
CA TYR A 303 15.03 1.56 -10.48
C TYR A 303 14.00 1.28 -9.37
N PHE A 304 14.09 1.94 -8.21
CA PHE A 304 13.04 1.91 -7.18
C PHE A 304 11.86 2.84 -7.47
N ASN A 305 11.84 3.51 -8.64
CA ASN A 305 10.69 4.29 -9.09
C ASN A 305 9.69 3.45 -9.90
N GLN A 306 9.97 2.16 -10.09
CA GLN A 306 9.09 1.25 -10.81
C GLN A 306 8.93 -0.05 -10.04
N TRP A 307 7.70 -0.39 -9.67
CA TRP A 307 7.40 -1.63 -8.97
C TRP A 307 5.98 -2.11 -9.25
N ILE A 308 5.74 -3.33 -8.81
CA ILE A 308 4.44 -3.97 -8.80
C ILE A 308 3.91 -3.98 -7.37
N ASP A 309 2.82 -3.26 -7.14
CA ASP A 309 1.95 -3.41 -5.97
C ASP A 309 1.20 -4.73 -6.12
N VAL A 310 1.67 -5.74 -5.40
CA VAL A 310 1.12 -7.10 -5.49
C VAL A 310 -0.30 -7.15 -4.97
N ARG A 311 -0.64 -6.38 -3.92
CA ARG A 311 -2.01 -6.33 -3.38
C ARG A 311 -3.00 -5.77 -4.40
N ALA A 312 -2.60 -4.79 -5.21
CA ALA A 312 -3.44 -4.24 -6.28
C ALA A 312 -3.77 -5.31 -7.33
N ILE A 313 -2.76 -6.04 -7.81
CA ILE A 313 -2.97 -7.14 -8.78
C ILE A 313 -3.79 -8.25 -8.14
N TYR A 314 -3.46 -8.63 -6.91
CA TYR A 314 -4.13 -9.68 -6.15
C TYR A 314 -5.63 -9.41 -6.04
N ARG A 315 -6.01 -8.19 -5.62
CA ARG A 315 -7.40 -7.75 -5.50
C ARG A 315 -8.13 -7.80 -6.84
N SER A 316 -7.48 -7.32 -7.90
CA SER A 316 -8.06 -7.33 -9.24
C SER A 316 -8.25 -8.75 -9.78
N TRP A 317 -7.30 -9.64 -9.52
CA TRP A 317 -7.26 -10.99 -10.07
C TRP A 317 -8.19 -11.95 -9.33
N TYR A 318 -8.08 -12.04 -8.00
CA TYR A 318 -8.88 -12.95 -7.19
C TYR A 318 -10.25 -12.39 -6.82
N LYS A 319 -10.50 -11.09 -7.08
CA LYS A 319 -11.71 -10.38 -6.63
C LYS A 319 -11.92 -10.50 -5.11
N TYR A 320 -10.81 -10.60 -4.38
CA TYR A 320 -10.76 -10.74 -2.93
C TYR A 320 -9.97 -9.58 -2.31
N ARG A 321 -10.46 -9.00 -1.22
CA ARG A 321 -9.79 -7.92 -0.49
C ARG A 321 -9.21 -8.46 0.82
N PRO A 322 -7.92 -8.84 0.83
CA PRO A 322 -7.34 -9.42 2.02
C PRO A 322 -7.20 -8.37 3.12
N CYS A 323 -7.48 -8.79 4.36
CA CYS A 323 -7.35 -7.97 5.57
C CYS A 323 -5.90 -7.56 5.80
N ASN A 324 -4.98 -8.52 5.67
CA ASN A 324 -3.53 -8.37 5.79
C ASN A 324 -2.81 -9.35 4.84
N PHE A 325 -1.47 -9.38 4.86
CA PHE A 325 -0.70 -10.22 3.97
C PHE A 325 -0.89 -11.72 4.24
N THR A 326 -0.92 -12.14 5.50
CA THR A 326 -1.16 -13.54 5.92
C THR A 326 -2.52 -14.07 5.45
N ASP A 327 -3.55 -13.23 5.51
CA ASP A 327 -4.88 -13.55 4.98
C ASP A 327 -4.86 -13.77 3.45
N ALA A 328 -4.09 -12.95 2.72
CA ALA A 328 -3.90 -13.13 1.28
C ALA A 328 -3.24 -14.48 0.94
N LEU A 329 -2.21 -14.89 1.70
CA LEU A 329 -1.55 -16.19 1.53
C LEU A 329 -2.53 -17.34 1.81
N SER A 330 -3.24 -17.27 2.94
CA SER A 330 -4.17 -18.29 3.38
C SER A 330 -5.31 -18.50 2.38
N HIS A 331 -5.86 -17.40 1.83
CA HIS A 331 -6.91 -17.44 0.82
C HIS A 331 -6.51 -18.21 -0.46
N VAL A 332 -5.23 -18.18 -0.85
CA VAL A 332 -4.74 -18.92 -2.02
C VAL A 332 -4.14 -20.28 -1.66
N GLY A 333 -4.28 -20.72 -0.41
CA GLY A 333 -3.81 -22.01 0.09
C GLY A 333 -2.31 -22.07 0.37
N LEU A 334 -1.66 -20.92 0.60
CA LEU A 334 -0.29 -20.85 1.08
C LEU A 334 -0.28 -20.65 2.59
N ALA A 335 0.64 -21.31 3.29
CA ALA A 335 0.94 -21.02 4.69
C ALA A 335 2.06 -19.97 4.74
N PHE A 336 2.03 -19.10 5.74
CA PHE A 336 3.13 -18.19 6.01
C PHE A 336 4.32 -19.00 6.53
N GLU A 337 5.50 -18.86 5.90
CA GLU A 337 6.74 -19.49 6.35
C GLU A 337 7.63 -18.48 7.07
N GLY A 338 8.20 -18.85 8.22
CA GLY A 338 9.03 -17.95 9.02
C GLY A 338 8.23 -17.07 9.99
N ARG A 339 8.74 -15.87 10.25
CA ARG A 339 8.15 -14.92 11.21
C ARG A 339 7.52 -13.74 10.46
N ALA A 340 6.23 -13.50 10.68
CA ALA A 340 5.56 -12.30 10.18
C ALA A 340 6.24 -11.03 10.74
N HIS A 341 6.37 -9.99 9.91
CA HIS A 341 7.12 -8.77 10.22
C HIS A 341 8.63 -9.01 10.39
N SER A 342 9.15 -10.08 9.79
CA SER A 342 10.57 -10.16 9.48
C SER A 342 10.67 -9.93 7.99
N GLY A 343 11.30 -8.82 7.58
CA GLY A 343 11.24 -8.39 6.19
C GLY A 343 11.79 -9.44 5.22
N ILE A 344 12.81 -10.22 5.62
CA ILE A 344 13.34 -11.30 4.78
C ILE A 344 12.33 -12.45 4.60
N ASP A 345 11.60 -12.83 5.65
CA ASP A 345 10.58 -13.87 5.58
C ASP A 345 9.35 -13.36 4.80
N ASP A 346 8.94 -12.11 5.02
CA ASP A 346 7.86 -11.47 4.26
C ASP A 346 8.20 -11.39 2.76
N ALA A 347 9.43 -11.01 2.40
CA ALA A 347 9.89 -11.00 1.01
C ALA A 347 9.89 -12.40 0.36
N LYS A 348 10.26 -13.45 1.12
CA LYS A 348 10.19 -14.85 0.65
C LYS A 348 8.75 -15.29 0.38
N ASN A 349 7.85 -15.01 1.32
CA ASN A 349 6.42 -15.30 1.18
C ASN A 349 5.80 -14.51 0.02
N LEU A 350 6.23 -13.26 -0.20
CA LEU A 350 5.77 -12.45 -1.33
C LEU A 350 6.23 -13.07 -2.66
N GLY A 351 7.46 -13.55 -2.72
CA GLY A 351 7.97 -14.36 -3.83
C GLY A 351 7.11 -15.61 -4.11
N ALA A 352 6.78 -16.37 -3.06
CA ALA A 352 5.92 -17.55 -3.17
C ALA A 352 4.50 -17.20 -3.67
N LEU A 353 3.93 -16.11 -3.18
CA LEU A 353 2.63 -15.60 -3.64
C LEU A 353 2.69 -15.22 -5.12
N MET A 354 3.74 -14.53 -5.57
CA MET A 354 3.92 -14.19 -6.98
C MET A 354 3.98 -15.44 -7.86
N CYS A 355 4.71 -16.48 -7.44
CA CYS A 355 4.72 -17.76 -8.15
C CYS A 355 3.33 -18.40 -8.20
N LYS A 356 2.59 -18.40 -7.10
CA LYS A 356 1.22 -18.92 -7.03
C LYS A 356 0.28 -18.16 -7.96
N MET A 357 0.29 -16.83 -7.91
CA MET A 357 -0.50 -15.96 -8.79
C MET A 357 -0.22 -16.21 -10.26
N MET A 358 1.06 -16.36 -10.65
CA MET A 358 1.43 -16.67 -12.02
C MET A 358 0.92 -18.06 -12.44
N ARG A 359 1.04 -19.08 -11.58
CA ARG A 359 0.50 -20.43 -11.84
C ARG A 359 -1.02 -20.44 -11.94
N ASP A 360 -1.71 -19.54 -11.26
CA ASP A 360 -3.16 -19.36 -11.36
C ASP A 360 -3.55 -18.58 -12.62
N GLY A 361 -2.59 -17.93 -13.29
CA GLY A 361 -2.72 -17.29 -14.59
C GLY A 361 -2.77 -15.77 -14.53
N ALA A 362 -2.52 -15.16 -13.36
CA ALA A 362 -2.41 -13.71 -13.24
C ALA A 362 -1.30 -13.19 -14.17
N LEU A 363 -1.56 -12.06 -14.81
CA LEU A 363 -0.58 -11.32 -15.59
C LEU A 363 -0.06 -10.16 -14.75
N PHE A 364 1.24 -9.91 -14.82
CA PHE A 364 1.87 -8.87 -14.02
C PHE A 364 2.23 -7.68 -14.90
N SER A 365 2.08 -6.49 -14.33
CA SER A 365 2.42 -5.21 -14.97
C SER A 365 2.93 -4.26 -13.89
N ILE A 366 3.77 -3.30 -14.27
CA ILE A 366 4.15 -2.21 -13.37
C ILE A 366 2.89 -1.44 -12.99
N THR A 367 2.59 -1.36 -11.70
CA THR A 367 1.41 -0.64 -11.19
C THR A 367 1.77 0.77 -10.74
N LYS A 368 3.06 1.02 -10.48
CA LYS A 368 3.59 2.33 -10.12
C LYS A 368 4.84 2.62 -10.91
N ASP A 369 4.82 3.76 -11.57
CA ASP A 369 5.94 4.26 -12.35
C ASP A 369 6.09 5.76 -12.10
N LEU A 370 7.12 6.12 -11.33
CA LEU A 370 7.46 7.50 -11.01
C LEU A 370 8.54 8.04 -11.96
N THR A 371 8.98 7.26 -12.96
CA THR A 371 9.96 7.74 -13.95
C THR A 371 9.27 8.63 -14.99
N PRO A 372 9.87 9.77 -15.37
CA PRO A 372 9.33 10.61 -16.44
C PRO A 372 9.13 9.79 -17.72
N TYR A 373 8.03 10.04 -18.45
CA TYR A 373 7.58 9.23 -19.60
C TYR A 373 8.66 8.98 -20.68
N GLN A 374 9.61 9.90 -20.85
CA GLN A 374 10.65 9.85 -21.87
C GLN A 374 12.03 9.39 -21.36
N GLN A 375 12.17 9.07 -20.07
CA GLN A 375 13.45 8.70 -19.48
C GLN A 375 13.58 7.19 -19.32
N LEU A 376 14.68 6.64 -19.84
CA LEU A 376 15.12 5.30 -19.48
C LEU A 376 15.80 5.35 -18.12
N ASN A 377 15.70 4.26 -17.37
CA ASN A 377 16.54 4.09 -16.20
C ASN A 377 17.99 4.03 -16.65
N PRO A 378 18.91 4.75 -15.96
CA PRO A 378 20.33 4.60 -16.24
C PRO A 378 20.69 3.12 -16.08
N ASN A 379 21.45 2.59 -17.05
CA ASN A 379 21.87 1.20 -17.02
C ASN A 379 22.59 0.94 -15.71
N ILE A 380 22.00 0.05 -14.90
CA ILE A 380 22.63 -0.47 -13.69
C ILE A 380 23.95 -1.16 -14.05
N ALA A 381 24.07 -1.65 -15.29
CA ALA A 381 25.23 -2.32 -15.86
C ALA A 381 26.46 -1.45 -16.15
N LEU A 382 26.52 -0.19 -15.70
CA LEU A 382 27.78 0.56 -15.63
C LEU A 382 28.49 0.22 -14.33
#